data_AF-A0A180G8B5-F1
#
_entry.id   AF-A0A180G8B5-F1
#
_cell.length_a   1.000
_cell.length_b   1.000
_cell.length_c   1.000
_cell.angle_alpha   90.00
_cell.angle_beta   90.00
_cell.angle_gamma   90.00
#
_symmetry.space_group_name_H-M   'P 1'
#
loop_
_entity.id
_entity.type
_entity.pdbx_description
1 polymer ?
#
loop_
_entity_poly.entity_id
_entity_poly.type
_entity_poly.pdbx_seq_one_letter_code
_entity_poly.pdbx_strand_id
1 'polypeptide(L)'
;MLHRHPGKPIPFCKCTPDVVRLIHYGYFACLAEAPCTAFSIQLVQYHHHLWQATAVSASGFLESLSSFLDTCTDTPLLNRGSTHKRSLERNFQQQHYADASKDNPREEQYPESFNPSFKDCEQHGGFECIRTCGSRNQYQHKAADDTRNGSTWEKCDNNGLFASTCRHDVPLLMINIYKTGEKLYYPISIIQNILADFPDSKVGVLCDIGCHLEAQIIKRGLLSDLLSDVKFATSVFHAYAHEWACQVKYNPCFNEMWGLTDGEGLKRFWLYMSPLVSYLRVSTRLHRLLSLQSLADYFLELLMGTTGDWLIRKLNNAEETLQLASDALQLLYSTLNPATPGVVYTSSFLEEQWTLKKSFHANFNQRREDQRKKLGELLCLQDDLDEA
;
A
#
# COMPACT_ATOMS: atom_id res chain seq x y z
N MET A 1 -35.21 -15.05 -12.44
CA MET A 1 -35.14 -13.66 -12.93
C MET A 1 -34.72 -12.80 -11.76
N LEU A 2 -33.46 -12.34 -11.72
CA LEU A 2 -33.01 -11.40 -10.70
C LEU A 2 -33.64 -10.04 -11.03
N HIS A 3 -34.49 -9.52 -10.13
CA HIS A 3 -35.13 -8.22 -10.32
C HIS A 3 -34.05 -7.13 -10.38
N ARG A 4 -34.03 -6.36 -11.47
CA ARG A 4 -33.17 -5.20 -11.67
C ARG A 4 -33.50 -4.17 -10.57
N HIS A 5 -32.52 -3.82 -9.73
CA HIS A 5 -32.71 -2.72 -8.78
C HIS A 5 -32.25 -1.41 -9.41
N PRO A 6 -33.16 -0.47 -9.73
CA PRO A 6 -32.76 0.86 -10.18
C PRO A 6 -31.97 1.57 -9.08
N GLY A 7 -31.03 2.43 -9.48
CA GLY A 7 -30.25 3.25 -8.56
C GLY A 7 -31.17 3.99 -7.60
N LYS A 8 -30.97 3.79 -6.29
CA LYS A 8 -31.77 4.46 -5.25
C LYS A 8 -31.17 5.82 -4.94
N PRO A 9 -31.94 6.92 -5.04
CA PRO A 9 -31.44 8.23 -4.62
C PRO A 9 -31.25 8.24 -3.10
N ILE A 10 -30.07 8.68 -2.65
CA ILE A 10 -29.81 8.96 -1.24
C ILE A 10 -30.03 10.46 -1.05
N PRO A 11 -31.05 10.89 -0.29
CA PRO A 11 -31.25 12.31 0.01
C PRO A 11 -30.09 12.80 0.88
N PHE A 12 -29.59 14.00 0.63
CA PHE A 12 -28.62 14.70 1.50
C PHE A 12 -29.28 15.92 2.14
N CYS A 13 -28.79 16.36 3.30
CA CYS A 13 -29.27 17.58 3.95
C CYS A 13 -28.13 18.28 4.69
N LYS A 14 -28.25 19.60 4.86
CA LYS A 14 -27.26 20.41 5.57
C LYS A 14 -27.16 20.11 7.07
N CYS A 15 -28.13 19.37 7.63
CA CYS A 15 -28.21 19.10 9.07
C CYS A 15 -27.29 17.96 9.52
N THR A 16 -26.76 17.15 8.59
CA THR A 16 -25.94 15.98 8.91
C THR A 16 -24.82 15.88 7.88
N PRO A 17 -23.56 15.71 8.30
CA PRO A 17 -22.45 15.50 7.36
C PRO A 17 -22.73 14.34 6.41
N ASP A 18 -22.39 14.53 5.13
CA ASP A 18 -22.72 13.59 4.06
C ASP A 18 -22.16 12.17 4.34
N VAL A 19 -20.99 12.07 4.95
CA VAL A 19 -20.39 10.78 5.33
C VAL A 19 -21.16 10.04 6.41
N VAL A 20 -21.65 10.75 7.42
CA VAL A 20 -22.47 10.15 8.49
C VAL A 20 -23.77 9.63 7.89
N ARG A 21 -24.34 10.40 6.96
CA ARG A 21 -25.55 10.00 6.25
C ARG A 21 -25.31 8.76 5.39
N LEU A 22 -24.22 8.70 4.64
CA LEU A 22 -23.87 7.51 3.85
C LEU A 22 -23.73 6.28 4.74
N ILE A 23 -23.10 6.40 5.91
CA ILE A 23 -22.97 5.30 6.88
C ILE A 23 -24.34 4.80 7.35
N HIS A 24 -25.26 5.72 7.66
CA HIS A 24 -26.64 5.36 8.02
C HIS A 24 -27.33 4.55 6.91
N TYR A 25 -27.03 4.83 5.64
CA TYR A 25 -27.54 4.06 4.50
C TYR A 25 -26.73 2.79 4.17
N GLY A 26 -25.73 2.43 5.00
CA GLY A 26 -24.91 1.24 4.82
C GLY A 26 -23.77 1.41 3.83
N TYR A 27 -23.33 2.65 3.57
CA TYR A 27 -22.21 2.96 2.69
C TYR A 27 -21.11 3.71 3.43
N PHE A 28 -19.85 3.42 3.16
CA PHE A 28 -18.74 4.25 3.62
C PHE A 28 -18.17 5.04 2.45
N ALA A 29 -17.90 6.32 2.68
CA ALA A 29 -17.46 7.23 1.63
C ALA A 29 -15.95 7.19 1.40
N CYS A 30 -15.52 7.48 0.17
CA CYS A 30 -14.10 7.61 -0.16
C CYS A 30 -13.51 8.97 0.29
N LEU A 31 -14.35 9.99 0.49
CA LEU A 31 -13.94 11.34 0.88
C LEU A 31 -14.82 11.84 2.02
N ALA A 32 -14.22 12.52 2.99
CA ALA A 32 -14.87 13.00 4.20
C ALA A 32 -15.78 14.23 3.97
N GLU A 33 -15.38 15.14 3.09
CA GLU A 33 -16.06 16.44 2.93
C GLU A 33 -17.02 16.48 1.74
N ALA A 34 -16.67 15.84 0.63
CA ALA A 34 -17.46 15.85 -0.60
C ALA A 34 -17.47 14.45 -1.25
N PRO A 35 -18.26 13.50 -0.73
CA PRO A 35 -18.21 12.12 -1.17
C PRO A 35 -18.72 11.95 -2.59
N CYS A 36 -17.81 11.79 -3.54
CA CYS A 36 -18.13 11.51 -4.95
C CYS A 36 -18.30 10.01 -5.25
N THR A 37 -17.86 9.14 -4.34
CA THR A 37 -17.92 7.68 -4.46
C THR A 37 -18.02 7.09 -3.06
N ALA A 38 -18.84 6.06 -2.90
CA ALA A 38 -19.05 5.34 -1.66
C ALA A 38 -19.21 3.85 -1.95
N PHE A 39 -18.79 3.02 -0.99
CA PHE A 39 -18.84 1.57 -1.10
C PHE A 39 -19.81 1.00 -0.08
N SER A 40 -20.53 -0.05 -0.44
CA SER A 40 -21.42 -0.74 0.49
C SER A 40 -20.60 -1.42 1.59
N ILE A 41 -20.93 -1.13 2.85
CA ILE A 41 -20.30 -1.72 4.02
C ILE A 41 -20.52 -3.24 4.00
N GLN A 42 -21.76 -3.68 3.72
CA GLN A 42 -22.10 -5.10 3.64
C GLN A 42 -21.34 -5.83 2.55
N LEU A 43 -21.15 -5.20 1.39
CA LEU A 43 -20.38 -5.78 0.29
C LEU A 43 -18.91 -5.98 0.68
N VAL A 44 -18.31 -5.01 1.38
CA VAL A 44 -16.93 -5.11 1.85
C VAL A 44 -16.79 -6.16 2.95
N GLN A 45 -17.73 -6.24 3.88
CA GLN A 45 -17.78 -7.30 4.89
C GLN A 45 -17.93 -8.69 4.25
N TYR A 46 -18.80 -8.82 3.25
CA TYR A 46 -18.96 -10.06 2.49
C TYR A 46 -17.67 -10.46 1.79
N HIS A 47 -17.01 -9.52 1.09
CA HIS A 47 -15.72 -9.78 0.47
C HIS A 47 -14.66 -10.21 1.50
N HIS A 48 -14.64 -9.59 2.68
CA HIS A 48 -13.72 -9.97 3.76
C HIS A 48 -13.93 -11.43 4.20
N HIS A 49 -15.17 -11.86 4.44
CA HIS A 49 -15.47 -13.24 4.79
C HIS A 49 -15.16 -14.22 3.64
N LEU A 50 -15.48 -13.83 2.40
CA LEU A 50 -15.16 -14.63 1.21
C LEU A 50 -13.64 -14.82 1.07
N TRP A 51 -12.87 -13.74 1.23
CA TRP A 51 -11.41 -13.78 1.20
C TRP A 51 -10.83 -14.67 2.31
N GLN A 52 -11.35 -14.59 3.54
CA GLN A 52 -10.94 -15.47 4.64
C GLN A 52 -11.18 -16.96 4.31
N ALA A 53 -12.30 -17.28 3.66
CA ALA A 53 -12.67 -18.66 3.37
C ALA A 53 -11.97 -19.24 2.13
N THR A 54 -11.67 -18.41 1.13
CA THR A 54 -11.29 -18.89 -0.22
C THR A 54 -10.06 -18.21 -0.83
N ALA A 55 -9.46 -17.24 -0.15
CA ALA A 55 -8.35 -16.42 -0.64
C ALA A 55 -8.62 -15.75 -2.01
N VAL A 56 -9.88 -15.42 -2.32
CA VAL A 56 -10.26 -14.74 -3.57
C VAL A 56 -9.51 -13.43 -3.72
N SER A 57 -8.89 -13.22 -4.88
CA SER A 57 -8.20 -11.96 -5.20
C SER A 57 -9.18 -10.79 -5.30
N ALA A 58 -8.82 -9.63 -4.77
CA ALA A 58 -9.62 -8.41 -4.87
C ALA A 58 -9.93 -8.02 -6.33
N SER A 59 -8.98 -8.16 -7.26
CA SER A 59 -9.19 -7.90 -8.68
C SER A 59 -10.24 -8.83 -9.28
N GLY A 60 -10.11 -10.14 -9.10
CA GLY A 60 -11.10 -11.12 -9.58
C GLY A 60 -12.49 -10.90 -8.97
N PHE A 61 -12.57 -10.52 -7.70
CA PHE A 61 -13.85 -10.14 -7.08
C PHE A 61 -14.45 -8.89 -7.72
N LEU A 62 -13.65 -7.85 -7.93
CA LEU A 62 -14.10 -6.59 -8.54
C LEU A 62 -14.50 -6.77 -10.01
N GLU A 63 -13.76 -7.55 -10.79
CA GLU A 63 -14.10 -7.88 -12.17
C GLU A 63 -15.42 -8.66 -12.23
N SER A 64 -15.57 -9.68 -11.39
CA SER A 64 -16.81 -10.46 -11.29
C SER A 64 -17.98 -9.59 -10.86
N LEU A 65 -17.78 -8.74 -9.85
CA LEU A 65 -18.82 -7.83 -9.35
C LEU A 65 -19.19 -6.79 -10.40
N SER A 66 -18.22 -6.17 -11.07
CA SER A 66 -18.50 -5.21 -12.14
C SER A 66 -19.25 -5.87 -13.29
N SER A 67 -18.84 -7.07 -13.71
CA SER A 67 -19.54 -7.82 -14.74
C SER A 67 -20.96 -8.16 -14.32
N PHE A 68 -21.17 -8.56 -13.05
CA PHE A 68 -22.49 -8.83 -12.50
C PHE A 68 -23.37 -7.57 -12.47
N LEU A 69 -22.84 -6.45 -11.96
CA LEU A 69 -23.55 -5.18 -11.87
C LEU A 69 -23.92 -4.63 -13.25
N ASP A 70 -23.04 -4.78 -14.24
CA ASP A 70 -23.32 -4.39 -15.64
C ASP A 70 -24.52 -5.17 -16.21
N THR A 71 -24.74 -6.43 -15.81
CA THR A 71 -25.95 -7.17 -16.22
C THR A 71 -27.23 -6.64 -15.57
N CYS A 72 -27.10 -5.85 -14.50
CA CYS A 72 -28.20 -5.36 -13.68
C CYS A 72 -28.58 -3.90 -13.98
N THR A 73 -27.77 -3.16 -14.76
CA THR A 73 -27.98 -1.75 -15.09
C THR A 73 -28.14 -1.53 -16.60
N ASP A 74 -29.21 -0.84 -17.02
CA ASP A 74 -29.40 -0.45 -18.42
C ASP A 74 -28.50 0.74 -18.85
N THR A 75 -27.79 1.35 -17.89
CA THR A 75 -26.84 2.46 -18.12
C THR A 75 -25.41 2.03 -17.80
N PRO A 76 -24.49 2.05 -18.78
CA PRO A 76 -23.09 1.74 -18.53
C PRO A 76 -22.46 2.81 -17.64
N LEU A 77 -21.68 2.38 -16.64
CA LEU A 77 -20.85 3.29 -15.84
C LEU A 77 -19.68 3.78 -16.70
N LEU A 78 -19.76 5.02 -17.17
CA LEU A 78 -18.73 5.64 -18.01
C LEU A 78 -17.87 6.64 -17.22
N ASN A 79 -16.65 6.86 -17.71
CA ASN A 79 -15.81 7.95 -17.22
C ASN A 79 -16.48 9.30 -17.52
N ARG A 80 -16.32 10.27 -16.61
CA ARG A 80 -16.92 11.61 -16.77
C ARG A 80 -16.44 12.25 -18.08
N GLY A 81 -17.36 12.54 -19.00
CA GLY A 81 -17.05 13.12 -20.31
C GLY A 81 -16.40 12.16 -21.32
N SER A 82 -16.52 10.83 -21.14
CA SER A 82 -15.93 9.84 -22.03
C SER A 82 -16.91 8.70 -22.33
N THR A 83 -16.74 8.07 -23.50
CA THR A 83 -17.46 6.86 -23.91
C THR A 83 -16.85 5.57 -23.36
N HIS A 84 -15.72 5.67 -22.65
CA HIS A 84 -15.04 4.51 -22.08
C HIS A 84 -15.65 4.13 -20.73
N LYS A 85 -15.79 2.82 -20.50
CA LYS A 85 -16.20 2.26 -19.21
C LYS A 85 -15.33 2.84 -18.08
N ARG A 86 -15.98 3.19 -16.98
CA ARG A 86 -15.33 3.74 -15.79
C ARG A 86 -14.42 2.66 -15.22
N SER A 87 -13.13 2.83 -15.40
CA SER A 87 -12.14 2.01 -14.71
C SER A 87 -11.95 2.62 -13.33
N LEU A 88 -12.33 1.88 -12.30
CA LEU A 88 -12.07 2.25 -10.90
C LEU A 88 -10.56 2.27 -10.59
N GLU A 89 -9.73 1.73 -11.50
CA GLU A 89 -8.27 1.63 -11.38
C GLU A 89 -7.51 2.76 -12.09
N ARG A 90 -8.15 3.52 -12.99
CA ARG A 90 -7.47 4.51 -13.83
C ARG A 90 -7.44 5.87 -13.14
N ASN A 91 -6.31 6.53 -12.88
CA ASN A 91 -4.97 6.13 -12.45
C ASN A 91 -4.48 7.45 -11.81
N PHE A 92 -4.27 7.50 -10.49
CA PHE A 92 -3.65 8.67 -9.83
C PHE A 92 -2.17 8.85 -10.25
N GLN A 93 -1.72 8.05 -11.22
CA GLN A 93 -0.40 8.13 -11.82
C GLN A 93 -0.23 9.47 -12.54
N GLN A 94 0.84 10.16 -12.16
CA GLN A 94 1.34 11.35 -12.82
C GLN A 94 2.01 10.93 -14.15
N GLN A 95 1.23 10.54 -15.15
CA GLN A 95 1.75 10.21 -16.49
C GLN A 95 2.10 11.48 -17.27
N HIS A 96 3.06 11.40 -18.19
CA HIS A 96 3.39 12.44 -19.17
C HIS A 96 3.50 11.80 -20.55
N TYR A 97 2.95 12.45 -21.58
CA TYR A 97 2.98 11.93 -22.94
C TYR A 97 4.29 12.31 -23.64
N ALA A 98 4.88 11.35 -24.34
CA ALA A 98 6.13 11.54 -25.07
C ALA A 98 5.99 12.63 -26.15
N ASP A 99 4.82 12.72 -26.78
CA ASP A 99 4.49 13.69 -27.83
C ASP A 99 4.11 15.08 -27.29
N ALA A 100 3.91 15.21 -25.98
CA ALA A 100 3.52 16.49 -25.36
C ALA A 100 4.61 17.56 -25.55
N SER A 101 5.87 17.14 -25.55
CA SER A 101 6.99 18.05 -25.76
C SER A 101 8.28 17.33 -26.16
N LYS A 102 9.11 18.05 -26.93
CA LYS A 102 10.46 17.64 -27.34
C LYS A 102 11.56 18.22 -26.47
N ASP A 103 11.22 19.03 -25.45
CA ASP A 103 12.19 19.55 -24.50
C ASP A 103 12.85 18.42 -23.71
N ASN A 104 14.13 18.57 -23.39
CA ASN A 104 14.88 17.63 -22.56
C ASN A 104 15.66 18.46 -21.52
N PRO A 105 15.07 18.67 -20.32
CA PRO A 105 15.69 19.48 -19.28
C PRO A 105 17.08 18.95 -18.93
N ARG A 106 18.03 19.86 -18.75
CA ARG A 106 19.37 19.53 -18.21
C ARG A 106 19.24 19.20 -16.73
N GLU A 107 20.19 18.44 -16.18
CA GLU A 107 20.19 18.09 -14.76
C GLU A 107 20.15 19.32 -13.84
N GLU A 108 20.85 20.38 -14.22
CA GLU A 108 20.83 21.69 -13.52
C GLU A 108 19.45 22.34 -13.45
N GLN A 109 18.52 21.93 -14.33
CA GLN A 109 17.15 22.47 -14.37
C GLN A 109 16.17 21.63 -13.55
N TYR A 110 16.62 20.49 -12.99
CA TYR A 110 15.79 19.70 -12.09
C TYR A 110 15.71 20.41 -10.73
N PRO A 111 14.52 20.50 -10.13
CA PRO A 111 14.39 20.96 -8.75
C PRO A 111 15.17 20.05 -7.79
N GLU A 112 15.63 20.60 -6.66
CA GLU A 112 16.42 19.84 -5.66
C GLU A 112 15.67 18.62 -5.11
N SER A 113 14.35 18.73 -4.93
CA SER A 113 13.55 17.60 -4.44
C SER A 113 13.30 16.53 -5.51
N PHE A 114 13.70 16.77 -6.75
CA PHE A 114 13.67 15.79 -7.83
C PHE A 114 15.05 15.17 -8.03
N ASN A 115 15.15 13.85 -7.99
CA ASN A 115 16.38 13.18 -8.38
C ASN A 115 16.46 13.08 -9.93
N PRO A 116 17.38 13.79 -10.61
CA PRO A 116 17.55 13.72 -12.06
C PRO A 116 18.18 12.39 -12.52
N SER A 117 18.85 11.69 -11.60
CA SER A 117 19.87 10.67 -11.88
C SER A 117 19.27 9.31 -12.20
N PHE A 118 18.64 9.16 -13.38
CA PHE A 118 18.26 7.82 -13.86
C PHE A 118 18.53 7.53 -15.33
N LYS A 119 19.16 8.45 -16.08
CA LYS A 119 19.71 8.10 -17.41
C LYS A 119 20.92 7.16 -17.32
N ASP A 120 21.63 7.12 -16.19
CA ASP A 120 22.89 6.37 -16.05
C ASP A 120 22.78 5.00 -15.35
N CYS A 121 21.65 4.70 -14.69
CA CYS A 121 21.42 3.37 -14.10
C CYS A 121 21.19 2.28 -15.15
N GLU A 122 20.87 2.63 -16.41
CA GLU A 122 20.85 1.67 -17.51
C GLU A 122 22.27 1.37 -18.04
N GLN A 123 23.25 2.25 -17.81
CA GLN A 123 24.63 2.07 -18.30
C GLN A 123 25.52 1.27 -17.33
N HIS A 124 25.23 1.29 -16.04
CA HIS A 124 25.87 0.39 -15.07
C HIS A 124 25.12 -0.94 -15.10
N GLY A 125 25.58 -1.85 -15.97
CA GLY A 125 25.02 -3.19 -16.23
C GLY A 125 24.99 -4.17 -15.05
N GLY A 126 24.57 -3.74 -13.86
CA GLY A 126 24.32 -4.57 -12.68
C GLY A 126 22.84 -4.80 -12.36
N PHE A 127 21.92 -4.09 -13.01
CA PHE A 127 20.48 -4.27 -12.83
C PHE A 127 19.83 -4.76 -14.12
N GLU A 128 20.04 -6.03 -14.47
CA GLU A 128 19.24 -6.68 -15.50
C GLU A 128 17.75 -6.52 -15.19
N CYS A 129 16.99 -6.19 -16.21
CA CYS A 129 15.54 -6.12 -16.19
C CYS A 129 15.00 -7.55 -16.12
N ILE A 130 14.99 -8.15 -14.93
CA ILE A 130 14.65 -9.56 -14.78
C ILE A 130 13.13 -9.73 -14.71
N ARG A 131 12.59 -10.37 -15.76
CA ARG A 131 11.23 -10.97 -15.78
C ARG A 131 11.00 -11.74 -14.48
N THR A 132 9.88 -11.48 -13.82
CA THR A 132 9.36 -12.36 -12.76
C THR A 132 9.30 -13.79 -13.31
N CYS A 133 10.25 -14.62 -12.88
CA CYS A 133 10.24 -16.04 -13.19
C CYS A 133 8.95 -16.62 -12.60
N GLY A 134 8.13 -17.22 -13.45
CA GLY A 134 6.86 -17.81 -13.06
C GLY A 134 7.07 -18.96 -12.09
N SER A 135 6.78 -18.74 -10.81
CA SER A 135 6.25 -19.78 -9.94
C SER A 135 4.74 -19.58 -9.87
N ARG A 136 4.02 -20.40 -10.63
CA ARG A 136 2.56 -20.55 -10.55
C ARG A 136 2.23 -20.94 -9.10
N ASN A 137 1.29 -20.22 -8.49
CA ASN A 137 0.67 -20.45 -7.17
C ASN A 137 1.33 -19.75 -5.96
N GLN A 138 1.04 -18.46 -5.80
CA GLN A 138 0.64 -17.84 -4.53
C GLN A 138 0.03 -16.47 -4.83
N TYR A 139 -1.06 -16.13 -4.13
CA TYR A 139 -1.90 -14.96 -4.38
C TYR A 139 -1.12 -13.64 -4.21
N GLN A 140 -0.54 -13.15 -5.31
CA GLN A 140 0.11 -11.85 -5.37
C GLN A 140 -0.95 -10.75 -5.27
N HIS A 141 -0.97 -10.04 -4.14
CA HIS A 141 -1.52 -8.70 -4.10
C HIS A 141 -0.60 -7.81 -4.94
N LYS A 142 -0.95 -7.69 -6.23
CA LYS A 142 -0.24 -6.82 -7.15
C LYS A 142 -0.52 -5.37 -6.74
N ALA A 143 0.52 -4.65 -6.29
CA ALA A 143 0.60 -3.22 -6.59
C ALA A 143 0.33 -3.06 -8.09
N ALA A 144 -0.48 -2.07 -8.48
CA ALA A 144 -1.04 -1.84 -9.82
C ALA A 144 -0.47 -2.80 -10.88
N ASP A 145 -1.29 -3.76 -11.34
CA ASP A 145 -0.90 -4.80 -12.30
C ASP A 145 -0.43 -4.19 -13.64
N ASP A 146 0.83 -3.75 -13.66
CA ASP A 146 1.57 -3.41 -14.84
C ASP A 146 2.43 -4.64 -15.20
N THR A 147 1.77 -5.78 -15.46
CA THR A 147 2.29 -6.79 -16.40
C THR A 147 2.33 -6.24 -17.85
N ARG A 148 2.73 -4.97 -17.98
CA ARG A 148 2.63 -4.10 -19.14
C ARG A 148 4.04 -3.75 -19.56
N ASN A 149 4.51 -4.53 -20.52
CA ASN A 149 5.71 -4.33 -21.32
C ASN A 149 5.70 -2.97 -22.04
N GLY A 150 6.86 -2.52 -22.56
CA GLY A 150 7.03 -1.21 -23.20
C GLY A 150 6.03 -0.87 -24.31
N SER A 151 5.38 -1.88 -24.91
CA SER A 151 4.31 -1.74 -25.90
C SER A 151 3.00 -1.13 -25.35
N THR A 152 2.74 -1.18 -24.04
CA THR A 152 1.54 -0.53 -23.46
C THR A 152 1.74 0.97 -23.22
N TRP A 153 2.99 1.42 -23.26
CA TRP A 153 3.42 2.75 -22.85
C TRP A 153 4.03 3.58 -23.99
N GLU A 154 3.89 3.14 -25.25
CA GLU A 154 4.53 3.79 -26.41
C GLU A 154 4.26 5.31 -26.52
N LYS A 155 3.17 5.79 -25.91
CA LYS A 155 2.78 7.21 -25.92
C LYS A 155 3.25 8.00 -24.69
N CYS A 156 3.80 7.35 -23.67
CA CYS A 156 4.27 8.00 -22.44
C CYS A 156 5.79 7.93 -22.35
N ASP A 157 6.42 9.05 -22.00
CA ASP A 157 7.83 9.10 -21.61
C ASP A 157 8.00 8.97 -20.10
N ASN A 158 7.06 9.52 -19.31
CA ASN A 158 6.96 9.24 -17.87
C ASN A 158 5.66 8.49 -17.58
N ASN A 159 5.80 7.31 -16.98
CA ASN A 159 4.68 6.42 -16.66
C ASN A 159 4.06 6.78 -15.31
N GLY A 160 4.77 7.53 -14.48
CA GLY A 160 4.31 7.93 -13.16
C GLY A 160 5.35 8.75 -12.40
N LEU A 161 5.09 8.91 -11.11
CA LEU A 161 5.95 9.59 -10.16
C LEU A 161 6.13 8.68 -8.95
N PHE A 162 7.36 8.40 -8.59
CA PHE A 162 7.73 7.74 -7.36
C PHE A 162 8.18 8.81 -6.36
N ALA A 163 7.86 8.69 -5.08
CA ALA A 163 8.30 9.67 -4.09
C ALA A 163 8.34 9.08 -2.69
N SER A 164 8.90 9.86 -1.76
CA SER A 164 8.88 9.59 -0.32
C SER A 164 8.40 10.79 0.47
N THR A 165 7.77 10.51 1.60
CA THR A 165 7.39 11.50 2.60
C THR A 165 8.00 11.12 3.94
N CYS A 166 8.28 12.10 4.81
CA CYS A 166 8.62 11.82 6.19
C CYS A 166 7.37 11.40 7.00
N ARG A 167 7.57 11.06 8.28
CA ARG A 167 6.48 10.72 9.22
C ARG A 167 5.46 11.85 9.42
N HIS A 168 5.81 13.08 9.10
CA HIS A 168 4.94 14.26 9.17
C HIS A 168 4.15 14.50 7.87
N ASP A 169 4.17 13.54 6.94
CA ASP A 169 3.58 13.62 5.60
C ASP A 169 4.26 14.64 4.65
N VAL A 170 5.36 15.27 5.08
CA VAL A 170 6.12 16.23 4.25
C VAL A 170 6.88 15.49 3.15
N PRO A 171 6.74 15.88 1.87
CA PRO A 171 7.49 15.28 0.76
C PRO A 171 8.99 15.52 0.91
N LEU A 172 9.79 14.49 0.62
CA LEU A 172 11.25 14.54 0.72
C LEU A 172 11.92 14.50 -0.66
N LEU A 173 11.69 13.41 -1.41
CA LEU A 173 12.29 13.18 -2.72
C LEU A 173 11.25 12.64 -3.68
N MET A 174 11.34 13.08 -4.93
CA MET A 174 10.50 12.69 -6.05
C MET A 174 11.36 12.19 -7.22
N ILE A 175 10.87 11.17 -7.93
CA ILE A 175 11.57 10.54 -9.05
C ILE A 175 10.55 10.24 -10.14
N ASN A 176 10.84 10.65 -11.38
CA ASN A 176 10.01 10.26 -12.51
C ASN A 176 10.20 8.77 -12.80
N ILE A 177 9.08 8.07 -13.01
CA ILE A 177 9.12 6.69 -13.49
C ILE A 177 9.25 6.74 -15.02
N TYR A 178 10.48 6.73 -15.53
CA TYR A 178 10.74 6.91 -16.96
C TYR A 178 10.60 5.60 -17.74
N LYS A 179 9.69 5.56 -18.72
CA LYS A 179 9.43 4.46 -19.69
C LYS A 179 9.43 3.02 -19.13
N THR A 180 9.26 2.87 -17.82
CA THR A 180 9.39 1.61 -17.09
C THR A 180 8.23 1.49 -16.12
N GLY A 181 8.01 0.30 -15.58
CA GLY A 181 7.16 0.14 -14.39
C GLY A 181 7.91 0.57 -13.12
N GLU A 182 7.22 0.56 -11.98
CA GLU A 182 7.85 0.71 -10.67
C GLU A 182 8.89 -0.39 -10.45
N LYS A 183 10.17 -0.01 -10.41
CA LYS A 183 11.30 -0.94 -10.19
C LYS A 183 11.90 -0.74 -8.79
N LEU A 184 12.60 -1.76 -8.31
CA LEU A 184 13.25 -1.77 -6.99
C LEU A 184 14.32 -0.68 -6.82
N TYR A 185 14.90 -0.15 -7.90
CA TYR A 185 15.94 0.87 -7.77
C TYR A 185 15.41 2.23 -7.27
N TYR A 186 14.15 2.58 -7.53
CA TYR A 186 13.56 3.84 -7.07
C TYR A 186 13.52 3.95 -5.53
N PRO A 187 12.96 2.98 -4.77
CA PRO A 187 13.02 3.05 -3.32
C PRO A 187 14.45 2.95 -2.79
N ILE A 188 15.32 2.16 -3.43
CA ILE A 188 16.72 2.01 -2.99
C ILE A 188 17.47 3.34 -3.10
N SER A 189 17.34 4.06 -4.21
CA SER A 189 18.03 5.36 -4.36
C SER A 189 17.55 6.40 -3.36
N ILE A 190 16.25 6.41 -3.04
CA ILE A 190 15.71 7.32 -2.03
C ILE A 190 16.30 6.97 -0.66
N ILE A 191 16.34 5.68 -0.31
CA ILE A 191 16.90 5.23 0.97
C ILE A 191 18.39 5.59 1.06
N GLN A 192 19.16 5.41 -0.02
CA GLN A 192 20.58 5.77 -0.06
C GLN A 192 20.79 7.27 0.16
N ASN A 193 20.01 8.12 -0.51
CA ASN A 193 20.12 9.57 -0.33
C ASN A 193 19.81 9.96 1.12
N ILE A 194 18.73 9.42 1.70
CA ILE A 194 18.36 9.72 3.09
C ILE A 194 19.46 9.26 4.07
N LEU A 195 20.04 8.08 3.88
CA LEU A 195 21.10 7.59 4.77
C LEU A 195 22.41 8.35 4.59
N ALA A 196 22.70 8.86 3.39
CA ALA A 196 23.85 9.74 3.15
C ALA A 196 23.71 11.07 3.91
N ASP A 197 22.49 11.63 3.96
CA ASP A 197 22.19 12.86 4.69
C ASP A 197 22.17 12.65 6.22
N PHE A 198 21.86 11.42 6.67
CA PHE A 198 21.72 11.07 8.09
C PHE A 198 22.49 9.79 8.47
N PRO A 199 23.84 9.78 8.40
CA PRO A 199 24.65 8.56 8.53
C PRO A 199 24.58 7.91 9.91
N ASP A 200 24.35 8.68 10.97
CA ASP A 200 24.29 8.19 12.35
C ASP A 200 22.87 7.79 12.79
N SER A 201 21.89 7.88 11.89
CA SER A 201 20.47 7.69 12.21
C SER A 201 19.93 6.36 11.71
N LYS A 202 19.09 5.73 12.53
CA LYS A 202 18.28 4.58 12.09
C LYS A 202 17.04 5.05 11.36
N VAL A 203 16.77 4.50 10.18
CA VAL A 203 15.68 4.90 9.30
C VAL A 203 14.63 3.79 9.22
N GLY A 204 13.37 4.15 9.48
CA GLY A 204 12.22 3.27 9.26
C GLY A 204 11.57 3.55 7.91
N VAL A 205 11.43 2.52 7.07
CA VAL A 205 10.79 2.59 5.76
C VAL A 205 9.42 1.90 5.79
N LEU A 206 8.36 2.68 5.56
CA LEU A 206 6.99 2.19 5.40
C LEU A 206 6.60 2.28 3.92
N CYS A 207 6.20 1.16 3.34
CA CYS A 207 5.63 1.13 1.99
C CYS A 207 4.66 -0.06 1.81
N ASP A 208 3.81 -0.01 0.78
CA ASP A 208 2.75 -1.02 0.54
C ASP A 208 3.31 -2.46 0.40
N ILE A 209 4.59 -2.57 0.04
CA ILE A 209 5.32 -3.83 -0.22
C ILE A 209 6.60 -3.96 0.60
N GLY A 210 6.65 -3.38 1.82
CA GLY A 210 7.87 -3.35 2.66
C GLY A 210 8.52 -4.73 2.88
N CYS A 211 7.70 -5.77 3.05
CA CYS A 211 8.14 -7.15 3.16
C CYS A 211 8.88 -7.67 1.91
N HIS A 212 8.39 -7.34 0.72
CA HIS A 212 9.00 -7.74 -0.54
C HIS A 212 10.27 -6.92 -0.81
N LEU A 213 10.26 -5.63 -0.46
CA LEU A 213 11.40 -4.75 -0.61
C LEU A 213 12.59 -5.25 0.21
N GLU A 214 12.39 -5.51 1.51
CA GLU A 214 13.44 -6.07 2.38
C GLU A 214 13.98 -7.40 1.82
N ALA A 215 13.11 -8.33 1.47
CA ALA A 215 13.51 -9.63 0.94
C ALA A 215 14.33 -9.51 -0.35
N GLN A 216 13.98 -8.58 -1.24
CA GLN A 216 14.71 -8.34 -2.48
C GLN A 216 16.07 -7.68 -2.25
N ILE A 217 16.15 -6.72 -1.31
CA ILE A 217 17.39 -6.06 -0.94
C ILE A 217 18.38 -7.08 -0.36
N ILE A 218 17.93 -7.91 0.59
CA ILE A 218 18.75 -8.97 1.19
C ILE A 218 19.21 -9.98 0.14
N LYS A 219 18.26 -10.50 -0.66
CA LYS A 219 18.57 -11.53 -1.67
C LYS A 219 19.62 -11.08 -2.69
N ARG A 220 19.66 -9.78 -3.00
CA ARG A 220 20.54 -9.21 -4.01
C ARG A 220 21.82 -8.60 -3.42
N GLY A 221 22.01 -8.62 -2.10
CA GLY A 221 23.14 -7.96 -1.45
C GLY A 221 23.18 -6.45 -1.69
N LEU A 222 22.01 -5.81 -1.75
CA LEU A 222 21.90 -4.37 -1.90
C LEU A 222 21.90 -3.73 -0.50
N LEU A 223 22.47 -2.53 -0.37
CA LEU A 223 22.57 -1.81 0.91
C LEU A 223 23.25 -2.61 2.02
N SER A 224 24.13 -3.58 1.71
CA SER A 224 24.68 -4.51 2.71
C SER A 224 25.33 -3.81 3.91
N ASP A 225 26.02 -2.70 3.67
CA ASP A 225 26.70 -1.92 4.72
C ASP A 225 25.74 -1.01 5.52
N LEU A 226 24.51 -0.82 5.03
CA LEU A 226 23.51 0.10 5.58
C LEU A 226 22.26 -0.61 6.11
N LEU A 227 22.12 -1.91 5.85
CA LEU A 227 20.94 -2.70 6.21
C LEU A 227 20.72 -2.76 7.73
N SER A 228 21.78 -2.65 8.54
CA SER A 228 21.66 -2.58 10.01
C SER A 228 20.90 -1.36 10.50
N ASP A 229 20.92 -0.28 9.72
CA ASP A 229 20.36 1.01 10.09
C ASP A 229 18.99 1.24 9.45
N VAL A 230 18.49 0.28 8.68
CA VAL A 230 17.17 0.35 8.03
C VAL A 230 16.23 -0.72 8.57
N LYS A 231 15.03 -0.30 8.99
CA LYS A 231 13.93 -1.20 9.34
C LYS A 231 12.80 -1.05 8.34
N PHE A 232 12.27 -2.16 7.83
CA PHE A 232 11.15 -2.16 6.90
C PHE A 232 9.84 -2.54 7.58
N ALA A 233 8.74 -1.93 7.14
CA ALA A 233 7.39 -2.33 7.50
C ALA A 233 6.41 -2.01 6.36
N THR A 234 5.23 -2.63 6.42
CA THR A 234 4.14 -2.39 5.49
C THR A 234 3.20 -1.33 6.08
N SER A 235 2.71 -0.36 5.32
CA SER A 235 1.73 0.61 5.86
C SER A 235 0.53 -0.12 6.48
N VAL A 236 -0.07 0.47 7.54
CA VAL A 236 -1.06 -0.22 8.38
C VAL A 236 -2.27 -0.70 7.58
N PHE A 237 -2.77 0.11 6.63
CA PHE A 237 -3.90 -0.30 5.81
C PHE A 237 -3.52 -1.37 4.78
N HIS A 238 -2.30 -1.29 4.23
CA HIS A 238 -1.83 -2.27 3.26
C HIS A 238 -1.43 -3.59 3.92
N ALA A 239 -1.02 -3.59 5.19
CA ALA A 239 -0.60 -4.79 5.92
C ALA A 239 -1.67 -5.89 5.91
N TYR A 240 -2.95 -5.54 6.06
CA TYR A 240 -4.06 -6.50 6.05
C TYR A 240 -4.24 -7.24 4.72
N ALA A 241 -3.70 -6.70 3.61
CA ALA A 241 -3.68 -7.38 2.33
C ALA A 241 -2.59 -8.48 2.28
N HIS A 242 -1.65 -8.52 3.21
CA HIS A 242 -0.62 -9.55 3.24
C HIS A 242 -1.06 -10.77 4.06
N GLU A 243 -0.39 -11.89 3.84
CA GLU A 243 -0.56 -13.10 4.64
C GLU A 243 -0.35 -12.82 6.12
N TRP A 244 -1.03 -13.55 7.01
CA TRP A 244 -0.95 -13.32 8.45
C TRP A 244 0.50 -13.41 8.99
N ALA A 245 1.33 -14.32 8.48
CA ALA A 245 2.75 -14.38 8.86
C ALA A 245 3.51 -13.10 8.49
N CYS A 246 3.22 -12.53 7.33
CA CYS A 246 3.76 -11.24 6.90
C CYS A 246 3.24 -10.09 7.76
N GLN A 247 1.95 -10.08 8.11
CA GLN A 247 1.39 -9.09 9.03
C GLN A 247 2.10 -9.10 10.37
N VAL A 248 2.29 -10.27 10.97
CA VAL A 248 2.97 -10.39 12.26
C VAL A 248 4.41 -9.86 12.21
N LYS A 249 5.12 -10.01 11.08
CA LYS A 249 6.51 -9.54 10.93
C LYS A 249 6.64 -8.08 10.48
N TYR A 250 5.72 -7.55 9.67
CA TYR A 250 5.88 -6.25 9.01
C TYR A 250 4.78 -5.23 9.33
N ASN A 251 3.71 -5.60 10.04
CA ASN A 251 2.68 -4.63 10.44
C ASN A 251 3.21 -3.73 11.58
N PRO A 252 3.22 -2.40 11.41
CA PRO A 252 3.65 -1.43 12.42
C PRO A 252 2.92 -1.57 13.75
N CYS A 253 1.65 -1.99 13.74
CA CYS A 253 0.86 -2.19 14.95
C CYS A 253 1.36 -3.36 15.82
N PHE A 254 2.12 -4.29 15.24
CA PHE A 254 2.63 -5.49 15.91
C PHE A 254 4.12 -5.42 16.20
N ASN A 255 4.77 -4.36 15.73
CA ASN A 255 6.21 -4.20 15.74
C ASN A 255 6.62 -2.96 16.53
N GLU A 256 7.77 -3.05 17.19
CA GLU A 256 8.35 -1.94 17.93
C GLU A 256 8.90 -0.84 16.99
N MET A 257 9.11 0.35 17.54
CA MET A 257 9.74 1.54 16.94
C MET A 257 8.87 2.39 16.00
N TRP A 258 7.68 1.95 15.62
CA TRP A 258 6.82 2.72 14.71
C TRP A 258 5.91 3.71 15.43
N GLY A 259 5.59 3.47 16.70
CA GLY A 259 4.56 4.23 17.42
C GLY A 259 3.21 4.14 16.69
N LEU A 260 2.44 5.22 16.69
CA LEU A 260 1.13 5.30 16.02
C LEU A 260 1.20 5.81 14.56
N THR A 261 2.27 5.49 13.84
CA THR A 261 2.40 5.86 12.42
C THR A 261 1.63 4.88 11.53
N ASP A 262 0.81 5.40 10.63
CA ASP A 262 0.03 4.60 9.68
C ASP A 262 0.77 4.26 8.39
N GLY A 263 1.73 5.11 7.97
CA GLY A 263 2.47 4.95 6.73
C GLY A 263 1.70 5.41 5.48
N GLU A 264 0.65 6.22 5.63
CA GLU A 264 -0.22 6.66 4.54
C GLU A 264 0.11 8.07 4.00
N GLY A 265 1.20 8.68 4.47
CA GLY A 265 1.60 10.04 4.08
C GLY A 265 1.72 10.23 2.57
N LEU A 266 2.24 9.21 1.87
CA LEU A 266 2.35 9.25 0.42
C LEU A 266 0.98 9.25 -0.27
N LYS A 267 -0.04 8.52 0.25
CA LYS A 267 -1.40 8.58 -0.30
C LYS A 267 -2.03 9.96 -0.11
N ARG A 268 -1.78 10.62 1.04
CA ARG A 268 -2.23 12.00 1.30
C ARG A 268 -1.57 12.98 0.33
N PHE A 269 -0.26 12.83 0.12
CA PHE A 269 0.49 13.61 -0.85
C PHE A 269 -0.05 13.41 -2.27
N TRP A 270 -0.30 12.17 -2.70
CA TRP A 270 -0.91 11.87 -3.99
C TRP A 270 -2.30 12.46 -4.18
N LEU A 271 -3.13 12.42 -3.13
CA LEU A 271 -4.44 13.08 -3.16
C LEU A 271 -4.27 14.59 -3.37
N TYR A 272 -3.33 15.22 -2.67
CA TYR A 272 -3.04 16.64 -2.79
C TYR A 272 -2.52 17.01 -4.20
N MET A 273 -1.69 16.16 -4.80
CA MET A 273 -1.12 16.34 -6.13
C MET A 273 -2.09 15.98 -7.27
N SER A 274 -3.22 15.33 -6.96
CA SER A 274 -4.17 14.82 -7.95
C SER A 274 -4.74 15.88 -8.92
N PRO A 275 -4.93 17.16 -8.54
CA PRO A 275 -5.41 18.18 -9.48
C PRO A 275 -4.46 18.41 -10.66
N LEU A 276 -3.15 18.15 -10.50
CA LEU A 276 -2.15 18.33 -11.57
C LEU A 276 -2.15 17.19 -12.59
N VAL A 277 -2.72 16.02 -12.27
CA VAL A 277 -2.61 14.80 -13.07
C VAL A 277 -3.14 14.98 -14.49
N SER A 278 -4.21 15.74 -14.71
CA SER A 278 -4.79 15.94 -16.04
C SER A 278 -3.97 16.92 -16.88
N TYR A 279 -3.60 18.07 -16.29
CA TYR A 279 -2.92 19.17 -16.97
C TYR A 279 -1.47 18.81 -17.33
N LEU A 280 -0.77 18.10 -16.45
CA LEU A 280 0.63 17.75 -16.63
C LEU A 280 0.88 16.56 -17.56
N ARG A 281 -0.17 15.95 -18.12
CA ARG A 281 -0.02 14.89 -19.14
C ARG A 281 0.46 15.44 -20.48
N VAL A 282 0.09 16.69 -20.77
CA VAL A 282 0.29 17.34 -22.08
C VAL A 282 1.14 18.61 -22.00
N SER A 283 1.77 18.86 -20.85
CA SER A 283 2.66 20.01 -20.65
C SER A 283 4.05 19.77 -21.24
N THR A 284 4.93 20.77 -21.20
CA THR A 284 6.37 20.54 -21.42
C THR A 284 6.99 19.81 -20.22
N ARG A 285 8.15 19.16 -20.42
CA ARG A 285 8.84 18.44 -19.33
C ARG A 285 9.29 19.39 -18.23
N LEU A 286 9.85 20.55 -18.60
CA LEU A 286 10.26 21.54 -17.61
C LEU A 286 9.06 22.12 -16.85
N HIS A 287 7.97 22.43 -17.55
CA HIS A 287 6.77 22.96 -16.90
C HIS A 287 6.16 21.96 -15.92
N ARG A 288 6.18 20.67 -16.26
CA ARG A 288 5.77 19.58 -15.38
C ARG A 288 6.62 19.52 -14.12
N LEU A 289 7.96 19.50 -14.24
CA LEU A 289 8.86 19.45 -13.09
C LEU A 289 8.63 20.62 -12.14
N LEU A 290 8.59 21.84 -12.68
CA LEU A 290 8.37 23.05 -11.90
C LEU A 290 6.99 23.07 -11.24
N SER A 291 5.94 22.64 -11.96
CA SER A 291 4.59 22.59 -11.40
C SER A 291 4.45 21.57 -10.27
N LEU A 292 5.09 20.40 -10.41
CA LEU A 292 5.11 19.39 -9.35
C LEU A 292 5.88 19.91 -8.13
N GLN A 293 7.04 20.53 -8.34
CA GLN A 293 7.83 21.14 -7.29
C GLN A 293 7.05 22.22 -6.55
N SER A 294 6.51 23.22 -7.26
CA SER A 294 5.83 24.34 -6.64
C SER A 294 4.63 23.91 -5.79
N LEU A 295 3.88 22.89 -6.22
CA LEU A 295 2.79 22.36 -5.41
C LEU A 295 3.30 21.57 -4.20
N ALA A 296 4.41 20.83 -4.34
CA ALA A 296 5.04 20.14 -3.21
C ALA A 296 5.59 21.11 -2.16
N ASP A 297 6.21 22.22 -2.59
CA ASP A 297 6.71 23.28 -1.71
C ASP A 297 5.57 23.95 -0.95
N TYR A 298 4.49 24.29 -1.64
CA TYR A 298 3.31 24.85 -1.00
C TYR A 298 2.67 23.88 0.01
N PHE A 299 2.63 22.58 -0.31
CA PHE A 299 2.16 21.56 0.62
C PHE A 299 3.05 21.44 1.86
N LEU A 300 4.37 21.51 1.67
CA LEU A 300 5.34 21.54 2.75
C LEU A 300 5.12 22.75 3.65
N GLU A 301 4.99 23.96 3.10
CA GLU A 301 4.76 25.17 3.89
C GLU A 301 3.47 25.07 4.72
N LEU A 302 2.40 24.52 4.14
CA LEU A 302 1.13 24.28 4.84
C LEU A 302 1.29 23.30 6.01
N LEU A 303 2.01 22.19 5.80
CA LEU A 303 2.26 21.19 6.84
C LEU A 303 3.17 21.75 7.94
N MET A 304 4.23 22.48 7.57
CA MET A 304 5.13 23.13 8.51
C MET A 304 4.39 24.17 9.36
N GLY A 305 3.54 25.00 8.75
CA GLY A 305 2.73 25.99 9.45
C GLY A 305 1.74 25.40 10.46
N THR A 306 1.32 24.15 10.26
CA THR A 306 0.35 23.45 11.14
C THR A 306 0.99 22.35 12.00
N THR A 307 2.33 22.26 12.03
CA THR A 307 3.06 21.18 12.72
C THR A 307 2.80 21.17 14.22
N GLY A 308 2.68 22.34 14.86
CA GLY A 308 2.35 22.43 16.29
C GLY A 308 1.01 21.78 16.63
N ASP A 309 -0.05 22.13 15.91
CA ASP A 309 -1.37 21.53 16.08
C ASP A 309 -1.36 20.03 15.75
N TRP A 310 -0.59 19.63 14.73
CA TRP A 310 -0.41 18.22 14.39
C TRP A 310 0.22 17.44 15.54
N LEU A 311 1.29 17.96 16.16
CA LEU A 311 1.96 17.33 17.29
C LEU A 311 1.04 17.21 18.50
N ILE A 312 0.28 18.26 18.83
CA ILE A 312 -0.70 18.24 19.92
C ILE A 312 -1.77 17.16 19.66
N ARG A 313 -2.32 17.10 18.44
CA ARG A 313 -3.30 16.05 18.08
C ARG A 313 -2.70 14.65 18.21
N LYS A 314 -1.45 14.46 17.79
CA LYS A 314 -0.76 13.15 17.91
C LYS A 314 -0.49 12.78 19.36
N LEU A 315 -0.13 13.73 20.21
CA LEU A 315 0.06 13.51 21.64
C LEU A 315 -1.26 13.12 22.30
N ASN A 316 -2.33 13.90 22.10
CA ASN A 316 -3.65 13.60 22.66
C ASN A 316 -4.15 12.21 22.24
N ASN A 317 -3.99 11.86 20.96
CA ASN A 317 -4.34 10.53 20.46
C ASN A 317 -3.49 9.42 21.10
N ALA A 318 -2.21 9.67 21.36
CA ALA A 318 -1.34 8.72 22.02
C ALA A 318 -1.73 8.51 23.49
N GLU A 319 -2.06 9.59 24.20
CA GLU A 319 -2.55 9.54 25.59
C GLU A 319 -3.90 8.80 25.69
N GLU A 320 -4.83 9.11 24.80
CA GLU A 320 -6.13 8.42 24.73
C GLU A 320 -5.93 6.93 24.43
N THR A 321 -5.10 6.59 23.45
CA THR A 321 -4.79 5.19 23.11
C THR A 321 -4.13 4.46 24.29
N LEU A 322 -3.22 5.12 25.01
CA LEU A 322 -2.56 4.56 26.18
C LEU A 322 -3.56 4.30 27.31
N GLN A 323 -4.48 5.23 27.56
CA GLN A 323 -5.51 5.07 28.58
C GLN A 323 -6.43 3.90 28.24
N LEU A 324 -6.97 3.86 27.01
CA LEU A 324 -7.84 2.78 26.55
C LEU A 324 -7.15 1.41 26.62
N ALA A 325 -5.88 1.32 26.21
CA ALA A 325 -5.10 0.10 26.30
C ALA A 325 -4.86 -0.33 27.76
N SER A 326 -4.60 0.64 28.65
CA SER A 326 -4.39 0.39 30.08
C SER A 326 -5.66 -0.15 30.74
N ASP A 327 -6.81 0.47 30.46
CA ASP A 327 -8.11 0.03 30.98
C ASP A 327 -8.46 -1.39 30.48
N ALA A 328 -8.21 -1.67 29.20
CA ALA A 328 -8.39 -2.99 28.63
C ALA A 328 -7.48 -4.05 29.28
N LEU A 329 -6.22 -3.72 29.53
CA LEU A 329 -5.29 -4.61 30.22
C LEU A 329 -5.68 -4.85 31.68
N GLN A 330 -6.14 -3.82 32.40
CA GLN A 330 -6.64 -3.98 33.77
C GLN A 330 -7.84 -4.93 33.83
N LEU A 331 -8.77 -4.81 32.87
CA LEU A 331 -9.89 -5.74 32.75
C LEU A 331 -9.40 -7.18 32.53
N LEU A 332 -8.44 -7.38 31.63
CA LEU A 332 -7.85 -8.70 31.39
C LEU A 332 -7.15 -9.25 32.65
N TYR A 333 -6.40 -8.43 33.37
CA TYR A 333 -5.71 -8.84 34.61
C TYR A 333 -6.67 -9.14 35.78
N SER A 334 -7.92 -8.69 35.70
CA SER A 334 -8.98 -9.11 36.62
C SER A 334 -9.72 -10.39 36.21
N THR A 335 -9.47 -10.89 35.00
CA THR A 335 -10.17 -12.04 34.43
C THR A 335 -9.38 -13.33 34.67
N LEU A 336 -10.06 -14.39 35.11
CA LEU A 336 -9.47 -15.72 35.27
C LEU A 336 -9.03 -16.28 33.91
N ASN A 337 -7.80 -16.78 33.84
CA ASN A 337 -7.23 -17.39 32.65
C ASN A 337 -7.75 -18.85 32.52
N PRO A 338 -8.52 -19.19 31.47
CA PRO A 338 -9.02 -20.56 31.27
C PRO A 338 -7.90 -21.58 31.02
N ALA A 339 -6.73 -21.14 30.52
CA ALA A 339 -5.61 -22.03 30.23
C ALA A 339 -4.80 -22.40 31.48
N THR A 340 -4.89 -21.61 32.56
CA THR A 340 -4.21 -21.85 33.84
C THR A 340 -5.21 -21.75 34.98
N PRO A 341 -5.84 -22.88 35.38
CA PRO A 341 -6.90 -22.88 36.39
C PRO A 341 -6.48 -22.17 37.68
N GLY A 342 -7.29 -21.21 38.12
CA GLY A 342 -7.10 -20.48 39.38
C GLY A 342 -6.16 -19.27 39.32
N VAL A 343 -5.61 -18.94 38.14
CA VAL A 343 -4.74 -17.76 37.95
C VAL A 343 -5.40 -16.79 36.98
N VAL A 344 -5.33 -15.48 37.25
CA VAL A 344 -5.77 -14.43 36.31
C VAL A 344 -4.77 -14.25 35.18
N TYR A 345 -5.13 -13.54 34.10
CA TYR A 345 -4.14 -13.19 33.09
C TYR A 345 -3.02 -12.31 33.68
N THR A 346 -1.80 -12.51 33.23
CA THR A 346 -0.62 -11.72 33.61
C THR A 346 0.09 -11.18 32.37
N SER A 347 0.84 -10.08 32.53
CA SER A 347 1.66 -9.52 31.43
C SER A 347 2.61 -10.57 30.84
N SER A 348 3.29 -11.32 31.72
CA SER A 348 4.23 -12.38 31.32
C SER A 348 3.56 -13.45 30.48
N PHE A 349 2.35 -13.89 30.87
CA PHE A 349 1.60 -14.87 30.10
C PHE A 349 1.23 -14.31 28.71
N LEU A 350 0.72 -13.08 28.64
CA LEU A 350 0.33 -12.47 27.36
C LEU A 350 1.53 -12.25 26.42
N GLU A 351 2.67 -11.81 26.95
CA GLU A 351 3.91 -11.65 26.20
C GLU A 351 4.48 -12.99 25.72
N GLU A 352 4.43 -14.03 26.55
CA GLU A 352 4.82 -15.39 26.17
C GLU A 352 3.91 -15.92 25.06
N GLN A 353 2.59 -15.81 25.21
CA GLN A 353 1.63 -16.20 24.19
C GLN A 353 1.84 -15.43 22.88
N TRP A 354 2.15 -14.14 22.95
CA TRP A 354 2.49 -13.34 21.78
C TRP A 354 3.75 -13.85 21.09
N THR A 355 4.80 -14.15 21.86
CA THR A 355 6.06 -14.71 21.33
C THR A 355 5.86 -16.09 20.70
N LEU A 356 5.06 -16.96 21.33
CA LEU A 356 4.68 -18.26 20.78
C LEU A 356 3.90 -18.10 19.47
N LYS A 357 2.96 -17.15 19.39
CA LYS A 357 2.22 -16.86 18.17
C LYS A 357 3.13 -16.35 17.05
N LYS A 358 4.05 -15.44 17.36
CA LYS A 358 5.05 -14.94 16.39
C LYS A 358 5.92 -16.08 15.84
N SER A 359 6.47 -16.91 16.72
CA SER A 359 7.33 -18.04 16.33
C SER A 359 6.57 -19.11 15.54
N PHE A 360 5.31 -19.37 15.88
CA PHE A 360 4.44 -20.27 15.11
C PHE A 360 4.28 -19.79 13.67
N HIS A 361 3.95 -18.51 13.47
CA HIS A 361 3.69 -17.97 12.13
C HIS A 361 4.96 -17.74 11.30
N ALA A 362 6.09 -17.42 11.93
CA ALA A 362 7.38 -17.32 11.25
C ALA A 362 7.77 -18.66 10.58
N ASN A 363 7.45 -19.79 11.22
CA ASN A 363 7.80 -21.14 10.74
C ASN A 363 6.64 -21.86 10.02
N PHE A 364 5.48 -21.22 9.89
CA PHE A 364 4.26 -21.87 9.40
C PHE A 364 4.39 -22.33 7.94
N ASN A 365 4.98 -21.51 7.07
CA ASN A 365 5.17 -21.84 5.67
C ASN A 365 6.13 -23.03 5.49
N GLN A 366 7.21 -23.08 6.27
CA GLN A 366 8.15 -24.19 6.26
C GLN A 366 7.50 -25.50 6.73
N ARG A 367 6.72 -25.46 7.82
CA ARG A 367 5.95 -26.62 8.27
C ARG A 367 4.94 -27.12 7.24
N ARG A 368 4.26 -26.21 6.52
CA ARG A 368 3.28 -26.59 5.48
C ARG A 368 3.97 -27.21 4.27
N GLU A 369 5.15 -26.72 3.89
CA GLU A 369 5.97 -27.35 2.86
C GLU A 369 6.47 -28.73 3.29
N ASP A 370 6.93 -28.88 4.54
CA ASP A 370 7.36 -30.17 5.09
C ASP A 370 6.19 -31.17 5.15
N GLN A 371 5.00 -30.72 5.55
CA GLN A 371 3.78 -31.54 5.53
C GLN A 371 3.37 -31.93 4.11
N ARG A 372 3.51 -31.03 3.13
CA ARG A 372 3.26 -31.34 1.72
C ARG A 372 4.25 -32.36 1.17
N LYS A 373 5.53 -32.24 1.52
CA LYS A 373 6.56 -33.23 1.15
C LYS A 373 6.24 -34.60 1.75
N LYS A 374 5.96 -34.64 3.06
CA LYS A 374 5.54 -35.88 3.74
C LYS A 374 4.28 -36.51 3.15
N LEU A 375 3.29 -35.70 2.80
CA LEU A 375 2.07 -36.20 2.15
C LEU A 375 2.40 -36.78 0.77
N GLY A 376 3.26 -36.12 -0.01
CA GLY A 376 3.76 -36.66 -1.28
C GLY A 376 4.48 -37.99 -1.11
N GLU A 377 5.37 -38.11 -0.12
CA GLU A 377 6.07 -39.36 0.21
C GLU A 377 5.10 -40.48 0.60
N LEU A 378 4.06 -40.18 1.40
CA LEU A 378 3.04 -41.16 1.79
C LEU A 378 2.19 -41.62 0.61
N LEU A 379 1.87 -40.72 -0.34
CA LEU A 379 1.13 -41.08 -1.55
C LEU A 379 1.97 -41.98 -2.46
N CYS A 380 3.27 -41.70 -2.63
CA CYS A 380 4.16 -42.59 -3.37
C CYS A 380 4.27 -43.98 -2.73
N LEU A 381 4.38 -44.05 -1.40
CA LEU A 381 4.38 -45.33 -0.68
C LEU A 381 3.07 -46.11 -0.82
N GLN A 382 1.95 -45.41 -0.99
CA GLN A 382 0.67 -46.05 -1.25
C GLN A 382 0.56 -46.57 -2.68
N ASP A 383 1.03 -45.81 -3.66
CA ASP A 383 1.11 -46.27 -5.06
C ASP A 383 2.00 -47.53 -5.17
N ASP A 384 3.15 -47.54 -4.48
CA ASP A 384 4.06 -48.70 -4.42
C ASP A 384 3.42 -49.94 -3.76
N LEU A 385 2.52 -49.74 -2.79
CA LEU A 385 1.78 -50.81 -2.12
C LEU A 385 0.61 -51.34 -2.96
N ASP A 386 -0.04 -50.46 -3.74
CA ASP A 386 -1.15 -50.83 -4.61
C ASP A 386 -0.66 -51.54 -5.90
N GLU A 387 0.61 -51.33 -6.30
CA GLU A 387 1.28 -52.04 -7.41
C GLU A 387 1.90 -53.41 -7.02
N ALA A 388 2.01 -53.72 -5.72
CA ALA A 388 2.59 -54.96 -5.18
C ALA A 388 1.54 -56.05 -4.91
#